data_AF-A0A0G1YM22-F1
#
_entry.id   AF-A0A0G1YM22-F1
#
_cell.length_a   1.000
_cell.length_b   1.000
_cell.length_c   1.000
_cell.angle_alpha   90.00
_cell.angle_beta   90.00
_cell.angle_gamma   90.00
#
_symmetry.space_group_name_H-M   'P 1'
#
loop_
_entity.id
_entity.type
_entity.pdbx_description
1 polymer ?
#
loop_
_entity_poly.entity_id
_entity_poly.type
_entity_poly.pdbx_seq_one_letter_code
_entity_poly.pdbx_strand_id
1 'polypeptide(L)'
;MFFRHDAKESFAHHVYNPLQNGAECEKMPVLIITDSMSQAPSSRAIEWILRVAVAGEFIGHGVFSLQHKAGWFEYYASVGIGEPTAATLMTLVGLLDLFVAVVVLVRPVRLFLLWAVFWAFLTALIRPIAGEPFWDFVERFANIGAPLALLYLVGLPKTVKEWFV
;
A
#
# COMPACT_ATOMS: atom_id res chain seq x y z
N MET A 1 -64.16 17.95 -35.52
CA MET A 1 -63.65 17.93 -34.13
C MET A 1 -62.18 17.53 -34.21
N PHE A 2 -61.30 18.51 -34.00
CA PHE A 2 -59.83 18.52 -33.85
C PHE A 2 -58.92 17.54 -34.60
N PHE A 3 -57.90 18.16 -35.21
CA PHE A 3 -56.92 17.68 -36.18
C PHE A 3 -55.75 16.88 -35.57
N ARG A 4 -55.24 15.96 -36.40
CA ARG A 4 -53.85 15.44 -36.43
C ARG A 4 -52.86 16.61 -36.54
N HIS A 5 -51.69 16.49 -35.91
CA HIS A 5 -50.57 17.39 -36.14
C HIS A 5 -49.83 17.03 -37.43
N ASP A 6 -49.67 18.04 -38.30
CA ASP A 6 -49.03 18.14 -39.62
C ASP A 6 -47.53 17.75 -39.65
N ALA A 7 -46.99 17.09 -40.69
CA ALA A 7 -46.66 17.55 -42.07
C ALA A 7 -45.56 18.65 -42.07
N LYS A 8 -44.36 18.33 -42.55
CA LYS A 8 -43.80 18.58 -43.90
C LYS A 8 -42.99 19.89 -44.00
N GLU A 9 -41.80 19.72 -44.56
CA GLU A 9 -41.16 20.59 -45.57
C GLU A 9 -41.39 22.11 -45.49
N SER A 10 -40.33 22.85 -45.16
CA SER A 10 -39.89 24.02 -45.97
C SER A 10 -38.71 24.69 -45.27
N PHE A 11 -37.49 24.29 -45.60
CA PHE A 11 -36.31 25.16 -45.51
C PHE A 11 -35.31 24.72 -46.58
N ALA A 12 -35.77 24.81 -47.82
CA ALA A 12 -34.91 24.92 -49.00
C ALA A 12 -35.05 26.33 -49.56
N HIS A 13 -33.99 26.82 -50.21
CA HIS A 13 -33.86 28.07 -50.97
C HIS A 13 -33.18 29.26 -50.28
N HIS A 14 -31.88 29.12 -50.05
CA HIS A 14 -30.89 30.10 -50.55
C HIS A 14 -29.53 29.41 -50.61
N VAL A 15 -29.14 28.85 -51.76
CA VAL A 15 -28.22 29.50 -52.69
C VAL A 15 -27.03 30.12 -51.96
N TYR A 16 -25.88 29.42 -51.96
CA TYR A 16 -24.62 29.97 -52.48
C TYR A 16 -23.53 28.89 -52.58
N ASN A 17 -23.15 28.58 -53.82
CA ASN A 17 -21.82 28.12 -54.23
C ASN A 17 -21.38 29.20 -55.25
N PRO A 18 -20.24 29.90 -55.10
CA PRO A 18 -18.92 29.37 -55.51
C PRO A 18 -17.79 29.83 -54.55
N LEU A 19 -16.65 29.15 -54.45
CA LEU A 19 -15.52 29.30 -55.36
C LEU A 19 -14.58 28.10 -55.23
N GLN A 20 -14.41 27.42 -56.35
CA GLN A 20 -13.21 26.70 -56.73
C GLN A 20 -12.02 27.66 -56.65
N ASN A 21 -10.99 27.31 -55.89
CA ASN A 21 -9.59 27.59 -56.21
C ASN A 21 -8.72 26.64 -55.38
N GLY A 22 -7.92 25.85 -56.08
CA GLY A 22 -7.08 24.81 -55.51
C GLY A 22 -5.93 25.37 -54.70
N ALA A 23 -6.04 25.28 -53.39
CA ALA A 23 -4.90 25.14 -52.50
C ALA A 23 -5.07 23.81 -51.76
N GLU A 24 -4.13 22.89 -52.00
CA GLU A 24 -3.98 21.67 -51.21
C GLU A 24 -3.95 22.06 -49.73
N CYS A 25 -4.98 21.69 -48.97
CA CYS A 25 -4.88 21.68 -47.53
C CYS A 25 -4.07 20.43 -47.17
N GLU A 26 -2.76 20.60 -47.16
CA GLU A 26 -1.77 19.61 -46.72
C GLU A 26 -2.29 18.92 -45.46
N LYS A 27 -2.38 17.58 -45.51
CA LYS A 27 -2.87 16.75 -44.40
C LYS A 27 -1.92 16.93 -43.22
N MET A 28 -2.20 17.92 -42.37
CA MET A 28 -1.48 18.09 -41.12
C MET A 28 -1.72 16.83 -40.30
N PRO A 29 -0.67 16.06 -39.95
CA PRO A 29 -0.85 14.93 -39.07
C PRO A 29 -1.32 15.53 -37.75
N VAL A 30 -2.55 15.23 -37.36
CA VAL A 30 -3.00 15.42 -35.99
C VAL A 30 -2.11 14.51 -35.16
N LEU A 31 -1.00 15.08 -34.72
CA LEU A 31 0.00 14.46 -33.90
C LEU A 31 -0.69 14.23 -32.56
N ILE A 32 -1.12 12.98 -32.35
CA ILE A 32 -1.60 12.48 -31.07
C ILE A 32 -0.40 12.52 -30.11
N ILE A 33 -0.09 13.70 -29.57
CA ILE A 33 0.76 13.87 -28.38
C ILE A 33 -0.15 14.11 -27.18
N THR A 34 -0.90 13.09 -26.78
CA THR A 34 -1.37 13.01 -25.39
C THR A 34 -1.06 11.67 -24.74
N ASP A 35 -0.44 10.75 -25.48
CA ASP A 35 -0.09 9.42 -24.96
C ASP A 35 1.40 9.33 -24.59
N SER A 36 1.98 10.41 -24.07
CA SER A 36 3.12 10.25 -23.16
C SER A 36 2.55 9.66 -21.88
N MET A 37 2.29 8.35 -21.93
CA MET A 37 1.87 7.52 -20.83
C MET A 37 2.82 7.80 -19.66
N SER A 38 2.34 8.57 -18.68
CA SER A 38 2.83 8.47 -17.31
C SER A 38 2.54 7.03 -16.89
N GLN A 39 3.48 6.11 -17.15
CA GLN A 39 3.35 4.73 -16.72
C GLN A 39 3.42 4.74 -15.20
N ALA A 40 2.25 4.77 -14.56
CA ALA A 40 2.15 4.54 -13.13
C ALA A 40 2.88 3.22 -12.81
N PRO A 41 3.64 3.15 -11.72
CA PRO A 41 4.36 1.93 -11.37
C PRO A 41 3.38 0.75 -11.34
N SER A 42 3.75 -0.35 -11.99
CA SER A 42 2.91 -1.55 -11.99
C SER A 42 2.63 -1.98 -10.54
N SER A 43 1.41 -2.45 -10.25
CA SER A 43 1.02 -2.92 -8.90
C SER A 43 2.05 -3.87 -8.28
N ARG A 44 2.69 -4.70 -9.12
CA ARG A 44 3.78 -5.62 -8.73
C ARG A 44 5.04 -4.91 -8.22
N ALA A 45 5.41 -3.76 -8.80
CA ALA A 45 6.57 -3.00 -8.34
C ALA A 45 6.32 -2.43 -6.94
N ILE A 46 5.13 -1.87 -6.70
CA ILE A 46 4.72 -1.35 -5.39
C ILE A 46 4.68 -2.48 -4.36
N GLU A 47 4.13 -3.64 -4.72
CA GLU A 47 4.10 -4.83 -3.87
C GLU A 47 5.52 -5.22 -3.42
N TRP A 48 6.49 -5.31 -4.34
CA TRP A 48 7.87 -5.66 -3.99
C TRP A 48 8.57 -4.62 -3.11
N ILE A 49 8.35 -3.33 -3.37
CA ILE A 49 8.88 -2.26 -2.51
C ILE A 49 8.38 -2.43 -1.07
N LEU A 50 7.08 -2.68 -0.90
CA LEU A 50 6.49 -2.87 0.42
C LEU A 50 6.96 -4.18 1.07
N ARG A 51 7.13 -5.27 0.31
CA ARG A 51 7.67 -6.53 0.83
C ARG A 51 9.08 -6.35 1.38
N VAL A 52 9.94 -5.62 0.66
CA VAL A 52 11.30 -5.30 1.13
C VAL A 52 11.27 -4.38 2.34
N ALA A 53 10.38 -3.37 2.36
CA ALA A 53 10.24 -2.47 3.50
C ALA A 53 9.82 -3.22 4.79
N VAL A 54 8.77 -4.04 4.70
CA VAL A 54 8.30 -4.88 5.82
C VAL A 54 9.38 -5.87 6.25
N ALA A 55 10.01 -6.57 5.30
CA ALA A 55 11.05 -7.53 5.64
C ALA A 55 12.27 -6.86 6.29
N GLY A 56 12.70 -5.69 5.80
CA GLY A 56 13.81 -4.95 6.38
C GLY A 56 13.57 -4.53 7.83
N GLU A 57 12.36 -4.05 8.14
CA GLU A 57 11.94 -3.77 9.51
C GLU A 57 12.03 -5.00 10.40
N PHE A 58 11.41 -6.11 9.97
CA PHE A 58 11.31 -7.34 10.76
C PHE A 58 12.67 -8.04 10.90
N ILE A 59 13.55 -7.94 9.90
CA ILE A 59 14.95 -8.40 10.03
C ILE A 59 15.68 -7.58 11.09
N GLY A 60 15.58 -6.25 11.03
CA GLY A 60 16.23 -5.37 11.99
C GLY A 60 15.74 -5.61 13.42
N HIS A 61 14.42 -5.69 13.62
CA HIS A 61 13.83 -6.02 14.92
C HIS A 61 14.24 -7.42 15.38
N GLY A 62 14.13 -8.42 14.51
CA GLY A 62 14.51 -9.80 14.81
C GLY A 62 15.94 -9.92 15.31
N VAL A 63 16.89 -9.28 14.60
CA VAL A 63 18.31 -9.26 15.00
C VAL A 63 18.52 -8.54 16.33
N PHE A 64 17.92 -7.36 16.55
CA PHE A 64 18.05 -6.66 17.84
C PHE A 64 17.43 -7.43 19.00
N SER A 65 16.36 -8.17 18.75
CA SER A 65 15.74 -9.06 19.73
C SER A 65 16.67 -10.21 20.11
N LEU A 66 17.25 -10.90 19.12
CA LEU A 66 18.19 -12.01 19.32
C LEU A 66 19.51 -11.57 19.98
N GLN A 67 19.91 -10.32 19.76
CA GLN A 67 21.07 -9.71 20.43
C GLN A 67 20.78 -9.24 21.85
N HIS A 68 19.55 -9.40 22.34
CA HIS A 68 19.12 -8.91 23.64
C HIS A 68 19.44 -7.42 23.83
N LYS A 69 19.06 -6.58 22.85
CA LYS A 69 19.29 -5.13 22.90
C LYS A 69 18.89 -4.55 24.27
N ALA A 70 19.87 -3.95 24.98
CA ALA A 70 19.72 -3.54 26.38
C ALA A 70 18.46 -2.70 26.65
N GLY A 71 18.17 -1.69 25.82
CA GLY A 71 17.00 -0.83 26.00
C GLY A 71 15.65 -1.55 25.87
N TRP A 72 15.61 -2.76 25.29
CA TRP A 72 14.36 -3.51 25.22
C TRP A 72 13.99 -4.17 26.54
N PHE A 73 14.96 -4.48 27.39
CA PHE A 73 14.64 -4.95 28.76
C PHE A 73 13.83 -3.91 29.53
N GLU A 74 14.05 -2.61 29.30
CA GLU A 74 13.25 -1.54 29.90
C GLU A 74 11.80 -1.57 29.40
N TYR A 75 11.57 -1.87 28.12
CA TYR A 75 10.22 -2.09 27.57
C TYR A 75 9.52 -3.31 28.16
N TYR A 76 10.24 -4.41 28.40
CA TYR A 76 9.67 -5.56 29.10
C TYR A 76 9.38 -5.23 30.57
N ALA A 77 10.27 -4.50 31.23
CA ALA A 77 10.11 -4.09 32.63
C ALA A 77 8.91 -3.14 32.82
N SER A 78 8.65 -2.25 31.86
CA SER A 78 7.51 -1.31 31.91
C SER A 78 6.14 -2.00 31.91
N VAL A 79 6.08 -3.26 31.47
CA VAL A 79 4.88 -4.12 31.52
C VAL A 79 4.97 -5.23 32.58
N GLY A 80 5.94 -5.13 33.50
CA GLY A 80 6.08 -6.04 34.64
C GLY A 80 6.80 -7.35 34.35
N ILE A 81 7.53 -7.46 33.22
CA ILE A 81 8.27 -8.68 32.86
C ILE A 81 9.73 -8.55 33.31
N GLY A 82 10.16 -9.49 34.17
CA GLY A 82 11.53 -9.54 34.66
C GLY A 82 12.55 -10.07 33.63
N GLU A 83 13.83 -9.75 33.84
CA GLU A 83 14.93 -9.98 32.90
C GLU A 83 15.07 -11.43 32.39
N PRO A 84 15.02 -12.49 33.22
CA PRO A 84 15.16 -13.87 32.70
C PRO A 84 14.04 -14.26 31.74
N THR A 85 12.82 -13.83 32.04
CA THR A 85 11.66 -14.04 31.18
C THR A 85 11.75 -13.17 29.93
N ALA A 86 12.18 -11.91 30.07
CA ALA A 86 12.38 -10.99 28.96
C ALA A 86 13.39 -11.54 27.94
N ALA A 87 14.55 -12.04 28.39
CA ALA A 87 15.56 -12.62 27.49
C ALA A 87 15.02 -13.83 26.69
N THR A 88 14.22 -14.67 27.35
CA THR A 88 13.54 -15.80 26.69
C THR A 88 12.54 -15.29 25.65
N LEU A 89 11.69 -14.34 26.01
CA LEU A 89 10.70 -13.75 25.10
C LEU A 89 11.36 -13.03 23.92
N MET A 90 12.43 -12.27 24.15
CA MET A 90 13.20 -11.61 23.10
C MET A 90 13.79 -12.62 22.12
N THR A 91 14.23 -13.79 22.60
CA THR A 91 14.72 -14.84 21.71
C THR A 91 13.60 -15.38 20.83
N LEU A 92 12.42 -15.66 21.40
CA LEU A 92 11.25 -16.16 20.68
C LEU A 92 10.68 -15.14 19.69
N VAL A 93 10.55 -13.89 20.11
CA VAL A 93 10.13 -12.76 19.26
C VAL A 93 11.11 -12.57 18.12
N GLY A 94 12.42 -12.66 18.39
CA GLY A 94 13.44 -12.50 17.38
C GLY A 94 13.34 -13.55 16.26
N LEU A 95 13.15 -14.82 16.64
CA LEU A 95 12.92 -15.89 15.69
C LEU A 95 11.61 -15.72 14.90
N LEU A 96 10.54 -15.28 15.58
CA LEU A 96 9.26 -15.01 14.93
C LEU A 96 9.38 -13.87 13.92
N ASP A 97 10.09 -12.79 14.24
CA ASP A 97 10.25 -11.64 13.36
C ASP A 97 11.04 -12.02 12.11
N LEU A 98 12.13 -12.79 12.25
CA LEU A 98 12.87 -13.33 11.10
C LEU A 98 12.01 -14.26 10.24
N PHE A 99 11.17 -15.09 10.87
CA PHE A 99 10.24 -15.95 10.15
C PHE A 99 9.21 -15.14 9.35
N VAL A 100 8.61 -14.12 9.96
CA VAL A 100 7.68 -13.21 9.27
C VAL A 100 8.36 -12.52 8.09
N ALA A 101 9.59 -12.03 8.25
CA ALA A 101 10.35 -11.40 7.17
C ALA A 101 10.55 -12.36 5.98
N VAL A 102 10.96 -13.61 6.24
CA VAL A 102 11.14 -14.63 5.20
C VAL A 102 9.83 -14.94 4.51
N VAL A 103 8.74 -15.15 5.28
CA VAL A 103 7.42 -15.40 4.70
C VAL A 103 7.03 -14.25 3.78
N VAL A 104 7.08 -13.00 4.26
CA VAL A 104 6.69 -11.83 3.46
C VAL A 104 7.52 -11.71 2.18
N LEU A 105 8.83 -11.99 2.20
CA LEU A 105 9.68 -11.98 1.01
C LEU A 105 9.39 -13.10 0.01
N VAL A 106 9.02 -14.29 0.48
CA VAL A 106 8.69 -15.43 -0.39
C VAL A 106 7.27 -15.32 -0.92
N ARG A 107 6.30 -15.11 -0.02
CA ARG A 107 4.89 -14.90 -0.34
C ARG A 107 4.20 -13.99 0.69
N PRO A 108 3.54 -12.89 0.30
CA PRO A 108 2.94 -11.95 1.24
C PRO A 108 1.61 -12.50 1.78
N VAL A 109 1.69 -13.55 2.60
CA VAL A 109 0.54 -14.25 3.17
C VAL A 109 -0.22 -13.32 4.11
N ARG A 110 -1.53 -13.17 3.89
CA ARG A 110 -2.38 -12.17 4.56
C ARG A 110 -2.33 -12.24 6.09
N LEU A 111 -2.32 -13.45 6.65
CA LEU A 111 -2.24 -13.64 8.10
C LEU A 111 -0.98 -13.02 8.70
N PHE A 112 0.17 -13.20 8.04
CA PHE A 112 1.44 -12.65 8.52
C PHE A 112 1.55 -11.14 8.31
N LEU A 113 0.89 -10.60 7.29
CA LEU A 113 0.78 -9.15 7.13
C LEU A 113 -0.11 -8.53 8.21
N LEU A 114 -1.24 -9.17 8.56
CA LEU A 114 -2.09 -8.72 9.66
C LEU A 114 -1.33 -8.79 10.99
N TRP A 115 -0.62 -9.90 11.21
CA TRP A 115 0.28 -10.02 12.36
C TRP A 115 1.31 -8.89 12.38
N ALA A 116 1.93 -8.58 11.24
CA ALA A 116 2.93 -7.51 11.16
C ALA A 116 2.35 -6.14 11.52
N VAL A 117 1.15 -5.79 11.03
CA VAL A 117 0.44 -4.56 11.41
C VAL A 117 0.19 -4.50 12.91
N PHE A 118 -0.35 -5.59 13.47
CA PHE A 118 -0.67 -5.68 14.89
C PHE A 118 0.59 -5.58 15.76
N TRP A 119 1.64 -6.30 15.39
CA TRP A 119 2.89 -6.35 16.14
C TRP A 119 3.67 -5.04 16.07
N ALA A 120 3.77 -4.41 14.89
CA ALA A 120 4.38 -3.09 14.74
C ALA A 120 3.64 -2.03 15.57
N PHE A 121 2.30 -2.11 15.62
CA PHE A 121 1.50 -1.23 16.46
C PHE A 121 1.76 -1.44 17.95
N LEU A 122 1.72 -2.69 18.43
CA LEU A 122 1.94 -2.99 19.85
C LEU A 122 3.35 -2.60 20.31
N THR A 123 4.36 -2.93 19.49
CA THR A 123 5.74 -2.56 19.82
C THR A 123 5.89 -1.05 19.81
N ALA A 124 5.35 -0.31 18.83
CA ALA A 124 5.37 1.14 18.87
C ALA A 124 4.64 1.72 20.10
N LEU A 125 3.52 1.13 20.52
CA LEU A 125 2.72 1.58 21.66
C LEU A 125 3.45 1.43 22.99
N ILE A 126 4.44 0.54 23.10
CA ILE A 126 5.21 0.35 24.34
C ILE A 126 6.06 1.58 24.70
N ARG A 127 6.39 2.44 23.73
CA ARG A 127 7.24 3.62 23.90
C ARG A 127 6.63 4.58 24.94
N PRO A 128 5.40 5.11 24.73
CA PRO A 128 4.76 5.95 25.75
C PRO A 128 4.44 5.20 27.06
N ILE A 129 4.24 3.88 27.01
CA ILE A 129 4.02 3.06 28.22
C ILE A 129 5.31 3.00 29.08
N ALA A 130 6.47 2.95 28.43
CA ALA A 130 7.78 2.96 29.07
C ALA A 130 8.23 4.37 29.51
N GLY A 131 7.41 5.40 29.27
CA GLY A 131 7.70 6.78 29.64
C GLY A 131 8.42 7.61 28.57
N GLU A 132 8.57 7.08 27.36
CA GLU A 132 9.11 7.84 26.22
C GLU A 132 8.07 8.83 25.66
N PRO A 133 8.49 9.89 24.94
CA PRO A 133 7.58 10.85 24.31
C PRO A 133 6.54 10.17 23.42
N PHE A 134 5.29 10.66 23.46
CA PHE A 134 4.22 10.15 22.58
C PHE A 134 4.57 10.24 21.08
N TRP A 135 5.42 11.20 20.69
CA TRP A 135 5.87 11.34 19.31
C TRP A 135 6.73 10.16 18.84
N ASP A 136 7.38 9.42 19.74
CA ASP A 136 8.16 8.22 19.43
C ASP A 136 7.26 7.04 19.04
N PHE A 137 5.99 7.05 19.47
CA PHE A 137 4.97 6.15 18.93
C PHE A 137 4.52 6.60 17.53
N VAL A 138 4.27 7.90 17.35
CA VAL A 138 3.76 8.45 16.08
C VAL A 138 4.77 8.30 14.94
N GLU A 139 6.07 8.49 15.20
CA GLU A 139 7.12 8.35 14.17
C GLU A 139 7.21 6.92 13.60
N ARG A 140 6.71 5.92 14.33
CA ARG A 140 6.71 4.50 13.91
C ARG A 140 5.50 4.11 13.09
N PHE A 141 4.62 5.04 12.72
CA PHE A 141 3.48 4.71 11.85
C PHE A 141 3.89 4.23 10.45
N ALA A 142 5.12 4.52 9.99
CA ALA A 142 5.65 3.90 8.77
C ALA A 142 5.79 2.37 8.90
N ASN A 143 6.16 1.88 10.09
CA ASN A 143 6.26 0.46 10.42
C ASN A 143 4.89 -0.23 10.41
N ILE A 144 3.83 0.50 10.80
CA ILE A 144 2.46 0.01 10.78
C ILE A 144 1.87 0.09 9.36
N GLY A 145 2.15 1.20 8.67
CA GLY A 145 1.59 1.52 7.37
C GLY A 145 2.10 0.64 6.24
N ALA A 146 3.38 0.27 6.24
CA ALA A 146 3.96 -0.58 5.20
C ALA A 146 3.28 -1.96 5.09
N PRO A 147 3.14 -2.78 6.16
CA PRO A 147 2.44 -4.06 6.09
C PRO A 147 0.93 -3.89 5.86
N LEU A 148 0.32 -2.79 6.34
CA LEU A 148 -1.09 -2.50 6.09
C LEU A 148 -1.36 -2.19 4.61
N ALA A 149 -0.51 -1.39 3.99
CA ALA A 149 -0.58 -1.08 2.57
C ALA A 149 -0.35 -2.35 1.73
N LEU A 150 0.60 -3.20 2.13
CA LEU A 150 0.84 -4.48 1.45
C LEU A 150 -0.37 -5.41 1.58
N LEU A 151 -0.98 -5.51 2.77
CA LEU A 151 -2.19 -6.30 2.98
C LEU A 151 -3.35 -5.80 2.11
N TYR A 152 -3.51 -4.48 2.01
CA TYR A 152 -4.52 -3.88 1.15
C TYR A 152 -4.31 -4.22 -0.33
N LEU A 153 -3.06 -4.17 -0.82
CA LEU A 153 -2.72 -4.53 -2.21
C LEU A 153 -2.91 -6.03 -2.52
N VAL A 154 -2.59 -6.91 -1.56
CA VAL A 154 -2.83 -8.36 -1.67
C VAL A 154 -4.33 -8.69 -1.61
N GLY A 155 -5.14 -7.77 -1.09
CA GLY A 155 -6.59 -7.85 -1.01
C GLY A 155 -7.09 -8.46 0.30
N LEU A 156 -8.19 -7.92 0.81
CA LEU A 156 -8.81 -8.41 2.05
C LEU A 156 -9.49 -9.77 1.83
N PRO A 157 -9.33 -10.72 2.75
CA PRO A 157 -9.90 -12.06 2.61
C PRO A 157 -11.40 -12.03 2.80
N LYS A 158 -12.11 -12.78 1.95
CA LYS A 158 -13.57 -12.98 2.04
C LYS A 158 -13.92 -14.24 2.83
N THR A 159 -12.97 -15.18 2.92
CA THR A 159 -13.13 -16.45 3.63
C THR A 159 -11.95 -16.72 4.55
N VAL A 160 -12.14 -17.61 5.54
CA VAL A 160 -11.07 -17.96 6.49
C VAL A 160 -9.85 -18.57 5.78
N LYS A 161 -10.07 -19.34 4.71
CA LYS A 161 -8.99 -19.99 3.95
C LYS A 161 -8.07 -18.99 3.25
N GLU A 162 -8.60 -17.85 2.81
CA GLU A 162 -7.83 -16.82 2.11
C GLU A 162 -6.77 -16.15 3.00
N TRP A 163 -6.87 -16.25 4.34
CA TRP A 163 -5.84 -15.74 5.25
C TRP A 163 -4.49 -16.45 5.08
N PHE A 164 -4.51 -17.71 4.67
CA PHE A 164 -3.33 -18.55 4.54
C PHE A 164 -2.74 -18.56 3.12
N VAL A 165 -3.34 -17.81 2.20
CA VAL A 165 -2.97 -17.76 0.78
C VAL A 165 -2.35 -16.42 0.45
#